data_AF-G5CC25-F1
#
_entry.id   AF-G5CC25-F1
#
_cell.length_a   1.000
_cell.length_b   1.000
_cell.length_c   1.000
_cell.angle_alpha   90.00
_cell.angle_beta   90.00
_cell.angle_gamma   90.00
#
_symmetry.space_group_name_H-M   'P 1'
#
loop_
_entity.id
_entity.type
_entity.pdbx_description
1 polymer ?
#
loop_
_entity_poly.entity_id
_entity_poly.type
_entity_poly.pdbx_seq_one_letter_code
_entity_poly.pdbx_strand_id
1 'polypeptide(L)'
;DQYAELAKTISEAYYTAQDVGRDVDEQLSELTYDEAELIRIDDRLQLIHSLERKYGTSVADVLDFQAKIEKELSLIDDDEYDVERLQVKQNDMRQLLRKKAIKLREARQKVARNLEKNVNQQLNDLLMNGAEFAVHFD
;
A
#
# COMPACT_ATOMS: atom_id res chain seq x y z
N ASP A 1 -3.84 -48.84 80.20
CA ASP A 1 -2.56 -48.47 79.52
C ASP A 1 -2.65 -48.56 78.01
N GLN A 2 -2.88 -49.74 77.40
CA GLN A 2 -2.97 -49.87 75.92
C GLN A 2 -4.02 -48.97 75.22
N TYR A 3 -5.22 -48.82 75.80
CA TYR A 3 -6.26 -47.94 75.21
C TYR A 3 -5.93 -46.45 75.32
N ALA A 4 -5.12 -46.05 76.30
CA ALA A 4 -4.70 -44.67 76.47
C ALA A 4 -3.64 -44.29 75.41
N GLU A 5 -2.72 -45.20 75.09
CA GLU A 5 -1.76 -45.03 73.99
C GLU A 5 -2.46 -44.94 72.63
N LEU A 6 -3.46 -45.80 72.36
CA LEU A 6 -4.27 -45.73 71.14
C LEU A 6 -5.02 -44.39 71.01
N ALA A 7 -5.62 -43.89 72.10
CA ALA A 7 -6.30 -42.60 72.11
C ALA A 7 -5.33 -41.44 71.84
N LYS A 8 -4.10 -41.53 72.35
CA LYS A 8 -3.03 -40.56 72.11
C LYS A 8 -2.60 -40.56 70.64
N THR A 9 -2.36 -41.72 70.04
CA THR A 9 -2.02 -41.83 68.61
C THR A 9 -3.12 -41.29 67.70
N ILE A 10 -4.39 -41.54 68.03
CA ILE A 10 -5.53 -40.97 67.27
C ILE A 10 -5.56 -39.45 67.39
N SER A 11 -5.32 -38.91 68.58
CA SER A 11 -5.32 -37.46 68.79
C SER A 11 -4.14 -36.79 68.06
N GLU A 12 -2.95 -37.39 68.09
CA GLU A 12 -1.78 -36.94 67.33
C GLU A 12 -2.05 -36.97 65.81
N ALA A 13 -2.67 -38.04 65.30
CA ALA A 13 -3.05 -38.15 63.90
C ALA A 13 -4.11 -37.11 63.49
N TYR A 14 -5.07 -36.80 64.37
CA TYR A 14 -6.07 -35.76 64.15
C TYR A 14 -5.42 -34.37 64.00
N TYR A 15 -4.52 -34.00 64.92
CA TYR A 15 -3.82 -32.72 64.84
C TYR A 15 -2.90 -32.65 63.62
N THR A 16 -2.20 -33.75 63.30
CA THR A 16 -1.38 -33.82 62.09
C THR A 16 -2.20 -33.62 60.82
N ALA A 17 -3.38 -34.25 60.73
CA ALA A 17 -4.27 -34.08 59.59
C ALA A 17 -4.83 -32.65 59.50
N GLN A 18 -5.10 -32.02 60.64
CA GLN A 18 -5.55 -30.64 60.71
C GLN A 18 -4.45 -29.66 60.24
N ASP A 19 -3.21 -29.88 60.66
CA ASP A 19 -2.06 -29.06 60.25
C ASP A 19 -1.80 -29.20 58.75
N VAL A 20 -1.81 -30.42 58.22
CA VAL A 20 -1.67 -30.66 56.77
C VAL A 20 -2.82 -29.99 55.99
N GLY A 21 -4.05 -30.05 56.50
CA GLY A 21 -5.18 -29.37 55.87
C GLY A 21 -5.00 -27.86 55.80
N ARG A 22 -4.46 -27.25 56.87
CA ARG A 22 -4.17 -25.83 56.93
C ARG A 22 -3.05 -25.43 55.98
N ASP A 23 -1.99 -26.23 55.88
CA ASP A 23 -0.88 -25.98 54.94
C ASP A 23 -1.35 -26.03 53.48
N VAL A 24 -2.27 -26.95 53.15
CA VAL A 24 -2.88 -27.03 51.82
C VAL A 24 -3.72 -25.80 51.52
N ASP A 25 -4.54 -25.34 52.46
CA ASP A 25 -5.35 -24.11 52.29
C ASP A 25 -4.46 -22.88 52.13
N GLU A 26 -3.35 -22.79 52.86
CA GLU A 26 -2.38 -21.68 52.75
C GLU A 26 -1.73 -21.66 51.36
N GLN A 27 -1.26 -22.81 50.87
CA GLN A 27 -0.71 -22.94 49.51
C GLN A 27 -1.74 -22.61 48.41
N LEU A 28 -3.00 -23.02 48.58
CA LEU A 28 -4.09 -22.67 47.68
C LEU A 28 -4.39 -21.16 47.68
N SER A 29 -4.23 -20.51 48.83
CA SER A 29 -4.41 -19.06 48.96
C SER A 29 -3.26 -18.25 48.34
N GLU A 30 -2.05 -18.81 48.31
CA GLU A 30 -0.87 -18.21 47.65
C GLU A 30 -0.90 -18.34 46.13
N LEU A 31 -1.69 -19.27 45.58
CA LEU A 31 -1.96 -19.39 44.15
C LEU A 31 -2.84 -18.21 43.68
N THR A 32 -2.22 -17.05 43.49
CA THR A 32 -2.85 -15.91 42.83
C THR A 32 -2.96 -16.20 41.33
N TYR A 33 -4.16 -16.59 40.90
CA TYR A 33 -4.51 -16.69 39.49
C TYR A 33 -4.86 -15.28 38.97
N ASP A 34 -4.01 -14.69 38.13
CA ASP A 34 -4.38 -13.47 37.40
C ASP A 34 -5.25 -13.86 36.20
N GLU A 35 -6.56 -13.93 36.43
CA GLU A 35 -7.55 -14.22 35.40
C GLU A 35 -7.49 -13.19 34.24
N ALA A 36 -7.14 -11.93 34.55
CA ALA A 36 -6.99 -10.92 33.52
C ALA A 36 -5.75 -11.16 32.65
N GLU A 37 -4.65 -11.69 33.20
CA GLU A 37 -3.49 -12.11 32.42
C GLU A 37 -3.80 -13.29 31.51
N LEU A 38 -4.51 -14.29 32.02
CA LEU A 38 -4.92 -15.44 31.23
C LEU A 38 -5.78 -15.02 30.03
N ILE A 39 -6.78 -14.17 30.26
CA ILE A 39 -7.65 -13.65 29.19
C ILE A 39 -6.83 -12.89 28.15
N ARG A 40 -5.90 -12.03 28.58
CA ARG A 40 -5.01 -11.29 27.66
C ARG A 40 -4.18 -12.22 26.78
N ILE A 41 -3.66 -13.30 27.34
CA ILE A 41 -2.84 -14.28 26.61
C ILE A 41 -3.71 -15.05 25.62
N ASP A 42 -4.90 -15.51 26.04
CA ASP A 42 -5.83 -16.24 25.17
C ASP A 42 -6.28 -15.38 23.99
N ASP A 43 -6.69 -14.13 24.23
CA ASP A 43 -7.06 -13.17 23.18
C ASP A 43 -5.92 -12.96 22.17
N ARG A 44 -4.68 -12.85 22.67
CA ARG A 44 -3.50 -12.67 21.81
C ARG A 44 -3.24 -13.91 20.95
N LEU A 45 -3.38 -15.11 21.52
CA LEU A 45 -3.23 -16.37 20.78
C LEU A 45 -4.33 -16.55 19.74
N GLN A 46 -5.59 -16.24 20.08
CA GLN A 46 -6.70 -16.28 19.14
C GLN A 46 -6.47 -15.34 17.96
N LEU A 47 -5.98 -14.11 18.22
CA LEU A 47 -5.63 -13.16 17.16
C LEU A 47 -4.56 -13.74 16.25
N ILE A 48 -3.47 -14.27 16.81
CA ILE A 48 -2.37 -14.86 16.03
C ILE A 48 -2.89 -16.01 15.16
N HIS A 49 -3.64 -16.95 15.73
CA HIS A 49 -4.21 -18.07 14.97
C HIS A 49 -5.18 -17.62 13.87
N SER A 50 -5.94 -16.56 14.12
CA SER A 50 -6.83 -15.99 13.10
C SER A 50 -6.06 -15.40 11.91
N LEU A 51 -4.91 -14.78 12.18
CA LEU A 51 -4.02 -14.22 11.17
C LEU A 51 -3.28 -15.32 10.41
N GLU A 52 -2.76 -16.32 11.12
CA GLU A 52 -2.12 -17.49 10.52
C GLU A 52 -3.10 -18.17 9.54
N ARG A 53 -4.33 -18.47 9.98
CA ARG A 53 -5.32 -19.11 9.10
C ARG A 53 -5.61 -18.35 7.80
N LYS A 54 -5.46 -17.02 7.80
CA LYS A 54 -5.72 -16.16 6.63
C LYS A 54 -4.47 -15.89 5.79
N TYR A 55 -3.31 -15.78 6.41
CA TYR A 55 -2.13 -15.16 5.81
C TYR A 55 -0.86 -16.03 5.88
N GLY A 56 -0.88 -17.18 6.57
CA GLY A 56 0.23 -18.12 6.53
C GLY A 56 0.28 -19.13 7.68
N THR A 57 1.04 -20.22 7.53
CA THR A 57 1.08 -21.29 8.53
C THR A 57 1.84 -20.94 9.81
N SER A 58 2.54 -19.82 9.83
CA SER A 58 3.30 -19.32 10.97
C SER A 58 3.25 -17.78 11.04
N VAL A 59 3.56 -17.23 12.22
CA VAL A 59 3.74 -15.77 12.41
C VAL A 59 4.74 -15.18 11.40
N ALA A 60 5.80 -15.91 11.04
CA ALA A 60 6.77 -15.45 10.05
C ALA A 60 6.11 -15.28 8.67
N ASP A 61 5.31 -16.25 8.23
CA ASP A 61 4.57 -16.18 6.97
C ASP A 61 3.60 -14.98 6.94
N VAL A 62 2.93 -14.71 8.07
CA VAL A 62 2.02 -13.56 8.21
C VAL A 62 2.78 -12.23 8.05
N LEU A 63 3.97 -12.11 8.64
CA LEU A 63 4.82 -10.91 8.53
C LEU A 63 5.40 -10.76 7.12
N ASP A 64 5.80 -11.85 6.47
CA ASP A 64 6.25 -11.84 5.09
C ASP A 64 5.12 -11.40 4.14
N PHE A 65 3.90 -11.87 4.40
CA PHE A 65 2.71 -11.44 3.66
C PHE A 65 2.43 -9.95 3.86
N GLN A 66 2.54 -9.44 5.09
CA GLN A 66 2.43 -8.02 5.38
C GLN A 66 3.46 -7.22 4.57
N ALA A 67 4.74 -7.59 4.64
CA ALA A 67 5.81 -6.88 3.94
C ALA A 67 5.61 -6.89 2.42
N LYS A 68 5.09 -7.99 1.87
CA LYS A 68 4.73 -8.10 0.45
C LYS A 68 3.63 -7.12 0.07
N ILE A 69 2.53 -7.08 0.81
CA ILE A 69 1.40 -6.18 0.53
C ILE A 69 1.83 -4.72 0.68
N GLU A 70 2.61 -4.40 1.70
CA GLU A 70 3.09 -3.04 1.94
C GLU A 70 3.95 -2.55 0.77
N LYS A 71 4.78 -3.44 0.21
CA LYS A 71 5.53 -3.15 -1.02
C LYS A 71 4.61 -2.98 -2.23
N GLU A 72 3.62 -3.85 -2.43
CA GLU A 72 2.67 -3.73 -3.54
C GLU A 72 1.87 -2.43 -3.47
N LEU A 73 1.41 -2.03 -2.27
CA LEU A 73 0.74 -0.74 -2.06
C LEU A 73 1.63 0.45 -2.40
N SER A 74 2.89 0.43 -1.94
CA SER A 74 3.83 1.52 -2.23
C SER A 74 4.06 1.72 -3.74
N LEU A 75 4.06 0.64 -4.52
CA LEU A 75 4.21 0.71 -5.97
C LEU A 75 2.97 1.32 -6.65
N ILE A 76 1.77 1.03 -6.15
CA ILE A 76 0.53 1.60 -6.69
C ILE A 76 0.48 3.11 -6.44
N ASP A 77 0.84 3.54 -5.23
CA ASP A 77 0.90 4.96 -4.88
C ASP A 77 1.92 5.70 -5.78
N ASP A 78 3.12 5.13 -5.96
CA ASP A 78 4.15 5.70 -6.85
C ASP A 78 3.68 5.77 -8.32
N ASP A 79 2.97 4.73 -8.81
CA ASP A 79 2.42 4.70 -10.17
C ASP A 79 1.36 5.79 -10.39
N GLU A 80 0.50 6.09 -9.41
CA GLU A 80 -0.47 7.19 -9.50
C GLU A 80 0.23 8.55 -9.64
N TYR A 81 1.29 8.79 -8.85
CA TYR A 81 2.12 10.00 -8.97
C TYR A 81 2.77 10.11 -10.36
N ASP A 82 3.23 9.00 -10.93
CA ASP A 82 3.86 9.00 -12.25
C ASP A 82 2.85 9.26 -13.38
N VAL A 83 1.63 8.74 -13.29
CA VAL A 83 0.57 9.00 -14.26
C VAL A 83 0.20 10.49 -14.31
N GLU A 84 -0.01 11.13 -13.16
CA GLU A 84 -0.33 12.56 -13.10
C GLU A 84 0.81 13.40 -13.70
N ARG A 85 2.06 13.07 -13.34
CA ARG A 85 3.25 13.74 -13.87
C ARG A 85 3.41 13.57 -15.38
N LEU A 86 3.13 12.37 -15.90
CA LEU A 86 3.15 12.10 -17.34
C LEU A 86 2.04 12.87 -18.07
N GLN A 87 0.86 13.01 -17.47
CA GLN A 87 -0.25 13.78 -18.04
C GLN A 87 0.08 15.27 -18.15
N VAL A 88 0.72 15.84 -17.12
CA VAL A 88 1.23 17.22 -17.15
C VAL A 88 2.26 17.39 -18.26
N LYS A 89 3.28 16.51 -18.34
CA LYS A 89 4.28 16.54 -19.41
C LYS A 89 3.65 16.41 -20.80
N GLN A 90 2.66 15.53 -20.97
CA GLN A 90 1.95 15.36 -22.23
C GLN A 90 1.26 16.66 -22.65
N ASN A 91 0.57 17.33 -21.72
CA ASN A 91 -0.11 18.59 -21.99
C ASN A 91 0.89 19.69 -22.38
N ASP A 92 2.01 19.81 -21.68
CA ASP A 92 3.06 20.78 -22.00
C ASP A 92 3.65 20.54 -23.39
N MET A 93 3.94 19.28 -23.73
CA MET A 93 4.46 18.91 -25.05
C MET A 93 3.44 19.17 -26.17
N ARG A 94 2.15 18.92 -25.91
CA ARG A 94 1.06 19.25 -26.86
C ARG A 94 0.97 20.76 -27.09
N GLN A 95 1.07 21.57 -26.03
CA GLN A 95 1.08 23.03 -26.18
C GLN A 95 2.29 23.51 -26.97
N LEU A 96 3.47 22.96 -26.69
CA LEU A 96 4.69 23.29 -27.42
C LEU A 96 4.59 22.91 -28.89
N LEU A 97 4.09 21.71 -29.18
CA LEU A 97 3.84 21.23 -30.54
C LEU A 97 2.90 22.18 -31.29
N ARG A 98 1.77 22.55 -30.67
CA ARG A 98 0.80 23.47 -31.27
C ARG A 98 1.42 24.83 -31.58
N LYS A 99 2.20 25.39 -30.65
CA LYS A 99 2.92 26.66 -30.87
C LYS A 99 3.90 26.56 -32.04
N LYS A 100 4.67 25.47 -32.12
CA LYS A 100 5.62 25.25 -33.23
C LYS A 100 4.90 25.04 -34.58
N ALA A 101 3.80 24.29 -34.59
CA ALA A 101 3.00 24.04 -35.78
C ALA A 101 2.38 25.34 -36.34
N ILE A 102 1.86 26.21 -35.48
CA ILE A 102 1.34 27.53 -35.89
C ILE A 102 2.45 28.36 -36.53
N LYS A 103 3.61 28.48 -35.88
CA LYS A 103 4.76 29.22 -36.43
C LYS A 103 5.21 28.68 -37.78
N LEU A 104 5.24 27.36 -37.93
CA LEU A 104 5.59 26.72 -39.19
C LEU A 104 4.57 27.03 -40.29
N ARG A 105 3.27 26.97 -39.97
CA ARG A 105 2.19 27.31 -40.91
C ARG A 105 2.29 28.75 -41.37
N GLU A 106 2.47 29.69 -40.45
CA GLU A 106 2.64 31.12 -40.76
C GLU A 106 3.85 31.36 -41.67
N ALA A 107 4.98 30.73 -41.36
CA ALA A 107 6.18 30.83 -42.19
C ALA A 107 5.95 30.28 -43.60
N ARG A 108 5.31 29.12 -43.73
CA ARG A 108 4.98 28.53 -45.04
C ARG A 108 4.03 29.41 -45.84
N GLN A 109 2.99 29.96 -45.23
CA GLN A 109 2.05 30.86 -45.90
C GLN A 109 2.72 32.15 -46.37
N LYS A 110 3.65 32.69 -45.58
CA LYS A 110 4.44 33.87 -45.98
C LYS A 110 5.31 33.58 -47.19
N VAL A 111 5.98 32.42 -47.22
CA VAL A 111 6.80 32.02 -48.37
C VAL A 111 5.93 31.75 -49.59
N ALA A 112 4.79 31.08 -49.44
CA ALA A 112 3.85 30.81 -50.53
C ALA A 112 3.37 32.09 -51.23
N ARG A 113 2.92 33.09 -50.47
CA ARG A 113 2.48 34.38 -51.05
C ARG A 113 3.60 35.08 -51.83
N ASN A 114 4.83 35.04 -51.32
CA ASN A 114 5.98 35.59 -52.03
C ASN A 114 6.28 34.82 -53.31
N LEU A 115 6.18 33.49 -53.27
CA LEU A 115 6.38 32.63 -54.42
C LEU A 115 5.31 32.88 -55.49
N GLU A 116 4.03 32.90 -55.12
CA GLU A 116 2.91 33.21 -56.01
C GLU A 116 3.11 34.54 -56.72
N LYS A 117 3.46 35.58 -55.96
CA LYS A 117 3.72 36.91 -56.52
C LYS A 117 4.86 36.87 -57.53
N ASN A 118 5.98 36.24 -57.19
CA ASN A 118 7.17 36.21 -58.05
C ASN A 118 6.92 35.38 -59.33
N VAL A 119 6.24 34.24 -59.22
CA VAL A 119 5.93 33.37 -60.36
C VAL A 119 4.91 34.04 -61.28
N ASN A 120 3.83 34.61 -60.74
CA ASN A 120 2.83 35.31 -61.54
C ASN A 120 3.40 36.57 -62.23
N GLN A 121 4.34 37.27 -61.59
CA GLN A 121 5.07 38.36 -62.25
C GLN A 121 5.84 37.85 -63.47
N GLN A 122 6.58 36.74 -63.34
CA GLN A 122 7.32 36.15 -64.46
C GLN A 122 6.39 35.63 -65.58
N LEU A 123 5.25 35.04 -65.22
CA LEU A 123 4.24 34.59 -66.20
C LEU A 123 3.65 35.76 -67.00
N ASN A 124 3.40 36.90 -66.34
CA ASN A 124 2.96 38.12 -67.00
C ASN A 124 4.04 38.70 -67.93
N ASP A 125 5.31 38.72 -67.49
CA ASP A 125 6.44 39.19 -68.31
C ASP A 125 6.63 38.32 -69.57
N LEU A 126 6.20 37.05 -69.53
CA LEU A 126 6.19 36.10 -70.65
C LEU A 126 4.94 36.19 -71.55
N LEU A 127 4.08 37.20 -71.36
CA LEU A 127 2.81 37.38 -72.08
C LEU A 127 1.82 36.21 -71.92
N MET A 128 1.94 35.44 -70.83
CA MET A 128 1.06 34.30 -70.53
C MET A 128 -0.14 34.72 -69.68
N ASN A 129 -0.87 35.76 -70.10
CA ASN A 129 -1.96 36.42 -69.34
C ASN A 129 -3.16 35.52 -68.97
N GLY A 130 -3.19 34.26 -69.40
CA GLY A 130 -4.22 33.27 -69.06
C GLY A 130 -3.81 32.26 -67.99
N ALA A 131 -2.59 32.32 -67.45
CA ALA A 131 -2.08 31.39 -66.45
C ALA A 131 -1.90 32.06 -65.08
N GLU A 132 -2.44 31.44 -64.03
CA GLU A 132 -2.30 31.88 -62.64
C GLU A 132 -1.73 30.75 -61.79
N PHE A 133 -0.68 31.06 -61.04
CA PHE A 133 -0.07 30.15 -60.07
C PHE A 133 -0.54 30.50 -58.66
N ALA A 134 -1.07 29.50 -57.96
CA ALA A 134 -1.53 29.60 -56.58
C ALA A 134 -1.10 28.37 -55.77
N VAL A 135 -0.78 28.59 -54.49
CA VAL A 135 -0.38 27.57 -53.51
C VAL A 135 -1.52 27.39 -52.51
N HIS A 136 -2.12 26.22 -52.51
CA HIS A 136 -3.17 25.86 -51.56
C HIS A 136 -2.62 25.18 -50.31
N PHE A 137 -3.25 25.45 -49.17
CA PHE A 137 -2.98 24.81 -47.89
C PHE A 137 -4.25 24.13 -47.39
N ASP A 138 -4.17 22.84 -47.10
CA ASP A 138 -5.20 22.09 -46.36
C ASP A 138 -5.08 22.32 -44.84
#